data_AF-R5NZ45-F1
#
_entry.id   AF-R5NZ45-F1
#
_cell.length_a   1.000
_cell.length_b   1.000
_cell.length_c   1.000
_cell.angle_alpha   90.00
_cell.angle_beta   90.00
_cell.angle_gamma   90.00
#
_symmetry.space_group_name_H-M   'P 1'
#
loop_
_entity.id
_entity.type
_entity.pdbx_description
1 polymer ?
#
loop_
_entity_poly.entity_id
_entity_poly.type
_entity_poly.pdbx_seq_one_letter_code
_entity_poly.pdbx_strand_id
1 'polypeptide(L)'
;MIKKIGLVFIGLLIMVTVGEAQLRYVVPGGSGTRDGSSWENAMAGIKEAINGGGKKILVRWGTYALTEELVVPSGVEVSGGYGSDGERQSGGTEMTVLQATAKFRVARVEGILDGFTICGGIAAGENGGGVYVVSGGTVRNCIVRNNYAGRYYPRVGDVQLRDGSFLRMEELTAADESRVRGIVFWINPDPDAVEGNRGWLVSKYPIVNMGKWAGTDGADIQVTDATFETWKEAVEDTMGWSHCQKVKASGRLGYVPAIQACLEYDGGGWAEEKGKWYLPALGQLRCLVAEYALLERTWKKIFPAYPSFINILCCSSSEVMSTGTTDTRYVWAVEYANPLKWGTLSKINKGSSVSGYIPVTSF
;
A
#
# COMPACT_ATOMS: atom_id res chain seq x y z
N MET A 1 -13.16 74.27 -51.28
CA MET A 1 -13.26 73.55 -49.98
C MET A 1 -12.77 72.12 -50.18
N ILE A 2 -11.54 71.80 -49.76
CA ILE A 2 -10.99 70.44 -49.77
C ILE A 2 -10.39 70.21 -48.37
N LYS A 3 -11.00 69.34 -47.57
CA LYS A 3 -10.53 68.97 -46.23
C LYS A 3 -9.44 67.90 -46.37
N LYS A 4 -8.24 68.19 -45.85
CA LYS A 4 -7.17 67.19 -45.66
C LYS A 4 -7.47 66.39 -44.40
N ILE A 5 -7.63 65.07 -44.55
CA ILE A 5 -7.70 64.12 -43.43
C ILE A 5 -6.28 63.58 -43.24
N GLY A 6 -5.67 63.93 -42.11
CA GLY A 6 -4.39 63.37 -41.67
C GLY A 6 -4.64 62.05 -40.93
N LEU A 7 -4.13 60.96 -41.48
CA LEU A 7 -4.15 59.62 -40.87
C LEU A 7 -3.00 59.53 -39.86
N VAL A 8 -3.30 59.33 -38.58
CA VAL A 8 -2.30 59.10 -37.52
C VAL A 8 -2.08 57.60 -37.39
N PHE A 9 -0.87 57.13 -37.72
CA PHE A 9 -0.42 55.75 -37.45
C PHE A 9 0.08 55.67 -36.00
N ILE A 10 -0.64 54.94 -35.14
CA ILE A 10 -0.16 54.54 -33.81
C ILE A 10 0.50 53.18 -33.97
N GLY A 11 1.83 53.13 -33.88
CA GLY A 11 2.61 51.89 -33.88
C GLY A 11 2.47 51.18 -32.53
N LEU A 12 1.93 49.97 -32.56
CA LEU A 12 1.83 49.07 -31.41
C LEU A 12 3.19 48.41 -31.15
N LEU A 13 3.90 48.85 -30.11
CA LEU A 13 5.15 48.25 -29.65
C LEU A 13 4.81 46.98 -28.83
N ILE A 14 4.96 45.81 -29.43
CA ILE A 14 4.82 44.52 -28.72
C ILE A 14 6.11 44.31 -27.91
N MET A 15 6.07 44.61 -26.60
CA MET A 15 7.12 44.16 -25.68
C MET A 15 7.01 42.65 -25.51
N VAL A 16 7.91 41.91 -26.14
CA VAL A 16 8.14 40.50 -25.83
C VAL A 16 8.92 40.46 -24.52
N THR A 17 8.24 40.18 -23.41
CA THR A 17 8.90 39.85 -22.15
C THR A 17 9.53 38.46 -22.32
N VAL A 18 10.83 38.43 -22.62
CA VAL A 18 11.62 37.22 -22.44
C VAL A 18 11.64 36.96 -20.94
N GLY A 19 10.91 35.95 -20.48
CA GLY A 19 10.94 35.53 -19.08
C GLY A 19 12.35 35.08 -18.74
N GLU A 20 13.08 35.91 -18.00
CA GLU A 20 14.40 35.56 -17.48
C GLU A 20 14.25 34.33 -16.57
N ALA A 21 15.08 33.31 -16.78
CA ALA A 21 15.07 32.12 -15.94
C ALA A 21 15.35 32.54 -14.49
N GLN A 22 14.36 32.40 -13.62
CA GLN A 22 14.45 32.92 -12.26
C GLN A 22 15.51 32.17 -11.46
N LEU A 23 16.65 32.83 -11.26
CA LEU A 23 17.78 32.33 -10.47
C LEU A 23 17.44 32.46 -8.97
N ARG A 24 17.67 31.39 -8.20
CA ARG A 24 17.47 31.36 -6.75
C ARG A 24 18.69 30.81 -6.02
N TYR A 25 18.91 31.30 -4.80
CA TYR A 25 20.00 30.90 -3.93
C TYR A 25 19.45 30.27 -2.65
N VAL A 26 20.05 29.17 -2.22
CA VAL A 26 19.62 28.39 -1.04
C VAL A 26 20.81 28.08 -0.13
N VAL A 27 20.67 28.35 1.16
CA VAL A 27 21.67 28.04 2.20
C VAL A 27 20.99 27.34 3.39
N PRO A 28 21.71 26.49 4.15
CA PRO A 28 21.11 25.87 5.33
C PRO A 28 20.61 26.93 6.32
N GLY A 29 19.32 26.88 6.67
CA GLY A 29 18.68 27.83 7.59
C GLY A 29 18.33 29.21 6.99
N GLY A 30 18.70 29.48 5.74
CA GLY A 30 18.44 30.74 5.04
C GLY A 30 19.29 31.92 5.53
N SER A 31 19.30 33.00 4.77
CA SER A 31 20.01 34.25 5.09
C SER A 31 19.18 35.49 4.73
N GLY A 32 19.44 36.62 5.40
CA GLY A 32 18.83 37.91 5.10
C GLY A 32 17.30 37.90 5.06
N THR A 33 16.72 38.50 4.02
CA THR A 33 15.27 38.54 3.79
C THR A 33 14.68 37.20 3.32
N ARG A 34 15.54 36.23 2.96
CA ARG A 34 15.18 34.90 2.46
C ARG A 34 14.31 34.89 1.20
N ASP A 35 14.44 35.91 0.36
CA ASP A 35 13.72 35.99 -0.92
C ASP A 35 14.42 35.23 -2.06
N GLY A 36 15.62 34.68 -1.81
CA GLY A 36 16.42 33.91 -2.74
C GLY A 36 17.05 34.71 -3.87
N SER A 37 17.12 36.05 -3.76
CA SER A 37 17.69 36.93 -4.80
C SER A 37 19.22 36.92 -4.87
N SER A 38 19.90 36.59 -3.76
CA SER A 38 21.35 36.49 -3.66
C SER A 38 21.77 35.53 -2.55
N TRP A 39 23.07 35.29 -2.37
CA TRP A 39 23.60 34.52 -1.24
C TRP A 39 23.34 35.19 0.12
N GLU A 40 23.28 36.52 0.17
CA GLU A 40 22.96 37.31 1.36
C GLU A 40 21.49 37.22 1.76
N ASN A 41 20.60 36.99 0.78
CA ASN A 41 19.15 36.86 0.95
C ASN A 41 18.64 35.46 0.58
N ALA A 42 19.43 34.41 0.80
CA ALA A 42 19.14 33.07 0.33
C ALA A 42 17.98 32.41 1.10
N MET A 43 17.21 31.59 0.40
CA MET A 43 16.13 30.79 0.98
C MET A 43 16.67 29.69 1.89
N ALA A 44 15.84 29.20 2.81
CA ALA A 44 16.21 28.13 3.73
C ALA A 44 15.98 26.73 3.12
N GLY A 45 14.98 26.57 2.24
CA GLY A 45 14.62 25.30 1.63
C GLY A 45 14.72 25.29 0.10
N ILE A 46 15.18 24.16 -0.45
CA ILE A 46 15.19 23.93 -1.90
C ILE A 46 13.76 23.88 -2.45
N LYS A 47 12.84 23.23 -1.72
CA LYS A 47 11.42 23.15 -2.11
C LYS A 47 10.76 24.54 -2.16
N GLU A 48 11.12 25.43 -1.24
CA GLU A 48 10.64 26.82 -1.24
C GLU A 48 11.11 27.55 -2.50
N ALA A 49 12.36 27.36 -2.92
CA ALA A 49 12.89 27.94 -4.15
C ALA A 49 12.20 27.43 -5.42
N ILE A 50 11.87 26.13 -5.47
CA ILE A 50 11.09 25.54 -6.56
C ILE A 50 9.68 26.12 -6.60
N ASN A 51 8.98 26.11 -5.46
CA ASN A 51 7.61 26.61 -5.35
C ASN A 51 7.52 28.12 -5.61
N GLY A 52 8.58 28.87 -5.31
CA GLY A 52 8.73 30.29 -5.59
C GLY A 52 9.09 30.62 -7.04
N GLY A 53 8.99 29.66 -7.96
CA GLY A 53 9.18 29.85 -9.41
C GLY A 53 10.62 29.69 -9.91
N GLY A 54 11.56 29.28 -9.04
CA GLY A 54 12.97 29.11 -9.40
C GLY A 54 13.17 28.13 -10.56
N LYS A 55 13.90 28.57 -11.58
CA LYS A 55 14.29 27.74 -12.75
C LYS A 55 15.73 27.27 -12.66
N LYS A 56 16.59 28.07 -12.05
CA LYS A 56 17.97 27.69 -11.71
C LYS A 56 18.18 27.95 -10.23
N ILE A 57 18.51 26.93 -9.46
CA ILE A 57 18.59 26.99 -8.01
C ILE A 57 19.99 26.57 -7.61
N LEU A 58 20.76 27.50 -7.03
CA LEU A 58 22.12 27.26 -6.56
C LEU A 58 22.10 26.99 -5.07
N VAL A 59 22.73 25.89 -4.66
CA VAL A 59 22.65 25.37 -3.30
C VAL A 59 24.04 25.31 -2.69
N ARG A 60 24.21 26.03 -1.57
CA ARG A 60 25.46 26.07 -0.81
C ARG A 60 25.71 24.73 -0.11
N TRP A 61 26.95 24.51 0.30
CA TRP A 61 27.30 23.38 1.16
C TRP A 61 26.46 23.35 2.45
N GLY A 62 26.21 22.13 2.90
CA GLY A 62 25.45 21.82 4.09
C GLY A 62 24.52 20.64 3.91
N THR A 63 23.89 20.24 5.02
CA THR A 63 22.89 19.17 5.03
C THR A 63 21.49 19.75 5.00
N TYR A 64 20.74 19.36 3.99
CA TYR A 64 19.34 19.71 3.80
C TYR A 64 18.49 18.50 4.17
N ALA A 65 18.03 18.51 5.43
CA ALA A 65 17.15 17.48 5.96
C ALA A 65 15.75 17.63 5.34
N LEU A 66 15.37 16.66 4.52
CA LEU A 66 14.06 16.59 3.89
C LEU A 66 13.09 15.86 4.81
N THR A 67 11.86 16.35 4.89
CA THR A 67 10.73 15.72 5.59
C THR A 67 9.74 15.07 4.61
N GLU A 68 9.99 15.20 3.31
CA GLU A 68 9.19 14.67 2.21
C GLU A 68 10.06 14.55 0.94
N GLU A 69 9.57 13.84 -0.08
CA GLU A 69 10.26 13.66 -1.36
C GLU A 69 10.48 15.01 -2.07
N LEU A 70 11.73 15.31 -2.45
CA LEU A 70 12.03 16.49 -3.26
C LEU A 70 11.68 16.22 -4.73
N VAL A 71 10.67 16.92 -5.25
CA VAL A 71 10.33 16.86 -6.67
C VAL A 71 11.07 17.98 -7.41
N VAL A 72 11.89 17.62 -8.39
CA VAL A 72 12.58 18.54 -9.31
C VAL A 72 11.83 18.53 -10.65
N PRO A 73 10.96 19.52 -10.93
CA PRO A 73 10.10 19.50 -12.13
C PRO A 73 10.89 19.66 -13.43
N SER A 74 10.27 19.29 -14.54
CA SER A 74 10.82 19.57 -15.87
C SER A 74 11.12 21.07 -16.06
N GLY A 75 12.27 21.39 -16.67
CA GLY A 75 12.73 22.76 -16.88
C GLY A 75 13.30 23.47 -15.65
N VAL A 76 13.50 22.76 -14.53
CA VAL A 76 14.18 23.28 -13.32
C VAL A 76 15.54 22.60 -13.16
N GLU A 77 16.58 23.38 -12.90
CA GLU A 77 17.91 22.93 -12.49
C GLU A 77 18.16 23.25 -11.02
N VAL A 78 18.47 22.21 -10.23
CA VAL A 78 18.94 22.35 -8.86
C VAL A 78 20.40 21.91 -8.83
N SER A 79 21.29 22.82 -8.46
CA SER A 79 22.74 22.65 -8.55
C SER A 79 23.42 22.89 -7.21
N GLY A 80 24.06 21.85 -6.67
CA GLY A 80 24.82 21.85 -5.43
C GLY A 80 26.33 21.99 -5.65
N GLY A 81 27.04 22.12 -4.52
CA GLY A 81 28.49 22.22 -4.47
C GLY A 81 29.04 23.63 -4.37
N TYR A 82 28.22 24.63 -4.04
CA TYR A 82 28.65 26.02 -3.88
C TYR A 82 29.25 26.29 -2.50
N GLY A 83 30.44 26.88 -2.46
CA GLY A 83 31.15 27.24 -1.23
C GLY A 83 30.64 28.52 -0.57
N SER A 84 31.30 28.93 0.52
CA SER A 84 31.01 30.17 1.24
C SER A 84 31.39 31.44 0.46
N ASP A 85 32.26 31.31 -0.53
CA ASP A 85 32.63 32.33 -1.51
C ASP A 85 31.59 32.49 -2.63
N GLY A 86 30.62 31.58 -2.72
CA GLY A 86 29.58 31.61 -3.75
C GLY A 86 29.98 30.95 -5.06
N GLU A 87 31.17 30.35 -5.13
CA GLU A 87 31.69 29.64 -6.30
C GLU A 87 31.43 28.12 -6.19
N ARG A 88 31.31 27.45 -7.34
CA ARG A 88 31.18 25.99 -7.37
C ARG A 88 32.55 25.35 -7.27
N GLN A 89 32.75 24.53 -6.24
CA GLN A 89 34.07 24.00 -5.92
C GLN A 89 34.19 22.48 -6.18
N SER A 90 35.41 22.03 -6.46
CA SER A 90 35.75 20.61 -6.53
C SER A 90 35.51 19.95 -5.16
N GLY A 91 34.92 18.75 -5.14
CA GLY A 91 34.46 18.10 -3.91
C GLY A 91 33.18 18.69 -3.31
N GLY A 92 32.54 19.65 -3.98
CA GLY A 92 31.30 20.25 -3.51
C GLY A 92 30.13 19.26 -3.44
N THR A 93 30.15 18.19 -4.24
CA THR A 93 29.15 17.13 -4.20
C THR A 93 29.09 16.41 -2.85
N GLU A 94 30.23 16.10 -2.24
CA GLU A 94 30.25 15.51 -0.89
C GLU A 94 29.67 16.44 0.18
N MET A 95 29.79 17.76 -0.05
CA MET A 95 29.48 18.80 0.93
C MET A 95 28.05 19.33 0.87
N THR A 96 27.34 19.17 -0.26
CA THR A 96 25.92 19.50 -0.38
C THR A 96 25.08 18.22 -0.29
N VAL A 97 24.47 17.98 0.87
CA VAL A 97 23.80 16.72 1.21
C VAL A 97 22.28 16.90 1.22
N LEU A 98 21.57 16.09 0.42
CA LEU A 98 20.13 15.85 0.56
C LEU A 98 19.91 14.60 1.40
N GLN A 99 19.26 14.75 2.55
CA GLN A 99 19.06 13.66 3.50
C GLN A 99 17.58 13.50 3.84
N ALA A 100 16.99 12.36 3.52
CA ALA A 100 15.66 12.03 4.01
C ALA A 100 15.68 11.75 5.53
N THR A 101 14.70 12.29 6.24
CA THR A 101 14.54 12.09 7.70
C THR A 101 13.53 11.01 8.07
N ALA A 102 12.77 10.49 7.09
CA ALA A 102 11.77 9.44 7.29
C ALA A 102 11.77 8.44 6.12
N LYS A 103 10.82 7.49 6.14
CA LYS A 103 10.70 6.42 5.13
C LYS A 103 10.06 6.93 3.83
N PHE A 104 10.83 7.66 3.01
CA PHE A 104 10.44 8.05 1.66
C PHE A 104 11.67 8.16 0.73
N ARG A 105 11.42 8.28 -0.58
CA ARG A 105 12.46 8.50 -1.59
C ARG A 105 13.03 9.93 -1.52
N VAL A 106 14.36 10.12 -1.52
CA VAL A 106 14.94 11.47 -1.36
C VAL A 106 14.52 12.43 -2.47
N ALA A 107 14.61 12.02 -3.73
CA ALA A 107 14.27 12.89 -4.86
C ALA A 107 13.58 12.18 -6.03
N ARG A 108 12.62 12.89 -6.63
CA ARG A 108 12.03 12.59 -7.96
C ARG A 108 12.51 13.65 -8.94
N VAL A 109 13.08 13.24 -10.06
CA VAL A 109 13.77 14.16 -10.98
C VAL A 109 13.19 14.07 -12.39
N GLU A 110 12.51 15.14 -12.81
CA GLU A 110 12.08 15.41 -14.18
C GLU A 110 12.93 16.51 -14.85
N GLY A 111 13.53 17.39 -14.05
CA GLY A 111 14.49 18.42 -14.48
C GLY A 111 15.94 17.97 -14.37
N ILE A 112 16.80 18.81 -13.79
CA ILE A 112 18.22 18.52 -13.56
C ILE A 112 18.54 18.60 -12.07
N LEU A 113 19.11 17.52 -11.53
CA LEU A 113 19.71 17.48 -10.20
C LEU A 113 21.22 17.26 -10.34
N ASP A 114 22.01 18.25 -9.91
CA ASP A 114 23.46 18.30 -10.16
C ASP A 114 24.25 18.56 -8.88
N GLY A 115 25.25 17.75 -8.55
CA GLY A 115 26.22 18.09 -7.50
C GLY A 115 25.76 17.84 -6.06
N PHE A 116 25.03 16.75 -5.81
CA PHE A 116 24.54 16.41 -4.47
C PHE A 116 25.00 15.04 -3.99
N THR A 117 25.25 14.93 -2.68
CA THR A 117 25.20 13.65 -1.98
C THR A 117 23.76 13.38 -1.56
N ILE A 118 23.21 12.23 -1.95
CA ILE A 118 21.80 11.86 -1.77
C ILE A 118 21.75 10.62 -0.88
N CYS A 119 21.19 10.73 0.32
CA CYS A 119 21.22 9.64 1.31
C CYS A 119 19.99 9.56 2.22
N GLY A 120 19.87 8.42 2.92
CA GLY A 120 18.84 8.18 3.93
C GLY A 120 17.47 7.83 3.36
N GLY A 121 17.32 7.80 2.03
CA GLY A 121 16.04 7.53 1.41
C GLY A 121 15.67 6.05 1.46
N ILE A 122 14.42 5.79 1.84
CA ILE A 122 13.84 4.45 1.99
C ILE A 122 12.51 4.45 1.23
N ALA A 123 12.50 3.84 0.06
CA ALA A 123 11.30 3.68 -0.76
C ALA A 123 10.81 2.23 -0.67
N ALA A 124 9.79 2.00 0.17
CA ALA A 124 9.19 0.67 0.33
C ALA A 124 8.14 0.44 -0.77
N GLY A 125 8.32 -0.60 -1.58
CA GLY A 125 7.37 -0.91 -2.66
C GLY A 125 7.48 -0.02 -3.90
N GLU A 126 8.49 0.85 -3.96
CA GLU A 126 8.73 1.74 -5.10
C GLU A 126 10.19 1.66 -5.61
N ASN A 127 10.44 2.28 -6.77
CA ASN A 127 11.75 2.32 -7.39
C ASN A 127 12.64 3.42 -6.79
N GLY A 128 13.92 3.11 -6.53
CA GLY A 128 14.97 4.10 -6.26
C GLY A 128 14.87 4.83 -4.92
N GLY A 129 15.26 4.21 -3.80
CA GLY A 129 15.21 4.83 -2.47
C GLY A 129 15.91 6.19 -2.38
N GLY A 130 16.99 6.38 -3.14
CA GLY A 130 17.66 7.67 -3.26
C GLY A 130 16.97 8.58 -4.27
N VAL A 131 17.02 8.18 -5.54
CA VAL A 131 16.53 8.98 -6.66
C VAL A 131 15.69 8.14 -7.59
N TYR A 132 14.60 8.73 -8.08
CA TYR A 132 13.79 8.20 -9.17
C TYR A 132 13.75 9.23 -10.30
N VAL A 133 14.29 8.85 -11.45
CA VAL A 133 14.34 9.72 -12.64
C VAL A 133 13.11 9.46 -13.49
N VAL A 134 12.37 10.52 -13.80
CA VAL A 134 11.11 10.49 -14.55
C VAL A 134 11.28 11.26 -15.85
N SER A 135 10.69 10.75 -16.94
CA SER A 135 10.47 11.50 -18.20
C SER A 135 11.69 12.29 -18.72
N GLY A 136 12.87 11.66 -18.79
CA GLY A 136 14.07 12.29 -19.36
C GLY A 136 14.80 13.26 -18.43
N GLY A 137 14.46 13.29 -17.14
CA GLY A 137 15.23 14.02 -16.13
C GLY A 137 16.70 13.60 -16.09
N THR A 138 17.56 14.48 -15.59
CA THR A 138 19.02 14.26 -15.53
C THR A 138 19.52 14.36 -14.11
N VAL A 139 20.25 13.34 -13.68
CA VAL A 139 21.02 13.33 -12.43
C VAL A 139 22.49 13.24 -12.80
N ARG A 140 23.29 14.24 -12.41
CA ARG A 140 24.71 14.30 -12.78
C ARG A 140 25.57 14.78 -11.63
N ASN A 141 26.83 14.35 -11.61
CA ASN A 141 27.81 14.72 -10.59
C ASN A 141 27.30 14.51 -9.14
N CYS A 142 26.44 13.52 -8.93
CA CYS A 142 25.84 13.21 -7.63
C CYS A 142 26.45 11.93 -7.05
N ILE A 143 26.47 11.84 -5.72
CA ILE A 143 26.82 10.64 -4.96
C ILE A 143 25.54 10.09 -4.34
N VAL A 144 25.07 8.93 -4.80
CA VAL A 144 23.88 8.26 -4.25
C VAL A 144 24.35 7.15 -3.31
N ARG A 145 24.16 7.31 -2.00
CA ARG A 145 24.66 6.36 -0.99
C ARG A 145 23.71 6.16 0.16
N ASN A 146 23.77 5.00 0.82
CA ASN A 146 22.97 4.69 2.01
C ASN A 146 21.47 4.92 1.77
N ASN A 147 20.98 4.45 0.62
CA ASN A 147 19.56 4.47 0.27
C ASN A 147 19.08 3.04 0.06
N TYR A 148 17.80 2.80 0.32
CA TYR A 148 17.16 1.51 0.19
C TYR A 148 15.89 1.64 -0.65
N ALA A 149 15.89 1.01 -1.83
CA ALA A 149 14.65 0.64 -2.51
C ALA A 149 14.51 -0.86 -2.40
N GLY A 150 13.53 -1.29 -1.63
CA GLY A 150 13.14 -2.68 -1.56
C GLY A 150 11.69 -2.78 -1.96
N ARG A 151 11.39 -3.59 -2.97
CA ARG A 151 10.03 -4.07 -3.14
C ARG A 151 9.68 -4.78 -1.84
N TYR A 152 8.70 -4.26 -1.11
CA TYR A 152 8.26 -4.92 0.10
C TYR A 152 7.56 -6.20 -0.34
N TYR A 153 8.19 -7.35 -0.07
CA TYR A 153 7.57 -8.65 -0.26
C TYR A 153 6.93 -9.05 1.06
N PRO A 154 5.59 -9.02 1.16
CA PRO A 154 4.92 -9.44 2.37
C PRO A 154 5.25 -10.90 2.66
N ARG A 155 5.32 -11.21 3.95
CA ARG A 155 5.51 -12.55 4.48
C ARG A 155 4.23 -12.96 5.20
N VAL A 156 4.05 -14.26 5.37
CA VAL A 156 3.05 -14.77 6.31
C VAL A 156 3.27 -14.11 7.67
N GLY A 157 2.19 -13.67 8.31
CA GLY A 157 2.21 -12.95 9.59
C GLY A 157 2.36 -11.43 9.48
N ASP A 158 2.78 -10.89 8.33
CA ASP A 158 2.73 -9.44 8.11
C ASP A 158 1.27 -8.97 8.02
N VAL A 159 1.06 -7.66 8.16
CA VAL A 159 -0.28 -7.08 8.02
C VAL A 159 -0.34 -6.16 6.81
N GLN A 160 -1.43 -6.23 6.06
CA GLN A 160 -1.75 -5.19 5.09
C GLN A 160 -2.51 -4.07 5.81
N LEU A 161 -2.16 -2.83 5.53
CA LEU A 161 -2.85 -1.64 5.99
C LEU A 161 -3.92 -1.21 4.97
N ARG A 162 -4.82 -0.33 5.38
CA ARG A 162 -5.92 0.18 4.52
C ARG A 162 -5.45 0.90 3.26
N ASP A 163 -4.29 1.54 3.30
CA ASP A 163 -3.68 2.21 2.14
C ASP A 163 -3.01 1.24 1.16
N GLY A 164 -3.12 -0.08 1.40
CA GLY A 164 -2.50 -1.13 0.59
C GLY A 164 -1.04 -1.40 0.93
N SER A 165 -0.42 -0.56 1.76
CA SER A 165 0.93 -0.80 2.27
C SER A 165 0.96 -1.96 3.25
N PHE A 166 2.15 -2.46 3.54
CA PHE A 166 2.33 -3.56 4.47
C PHE A 166 3.23 -3.14 5.63
N LEU A 167 2.94 -3.69 6.80
CA LEU A 167 3.75 -3.53 8.00
C LEU A 167 4.22 -4.91 8.47
N ARG A 168 5.52 -5.01 8.79
CA ARG A 168 6.09 -6.25 9.30
C ARG A 168 5.53 -6.57 10.68
N MET A 169 5.34 -7.85 10.98
CA MET A 169 4.93 -8.29 12.32
C MET A 169 5.83 -7.73 13.42
N GLU A 170 7.14 -7.59 13.18
CA GLU A 170 8.09 -7.07 14.17
C GLU A 170 7.88 -5.58 14.44
N GLU A 171 7.44 -4.82 13.43
CA GLU A 171 7.16 -3.38 13.51
C GLU A 171 5.75 -3.08 14.04
N LEU A 172 4.88 -4.10 14.07
CA LEU A 172 3.48 -3.97 14.47
C LEU A 172 3.30 -3.72 15.97
N THR A 173 2.48 -2.72 16.28
CA THR A 173 2.05 -2.36 17.64
C THR A 173 0.52 -2.30 17.75
N ALA A 174 0.00 -2.28 18.98
CA ALA A 174 -1.43 -2.14 19.22
C ALA A 174 -2.00 -0.80 18.69
N ALA A 175 -1.18 0.25 18.58
CA ALA A 175 -1.59 1.53 18.03
C ALA A 175 -1.96 1.46 16.53
N ASP A 176 -1.48 0.42 15.83
CA ASP A 176 -1.74 0.23 14.41
C ASP A 176 -3.09 -0.44 14.12
N GLU A 177 -3.81 -0.93 15.15
CA GLU A 177 -5.07 -1.68 15.00
C GLU A 177 -6.04 -1.05 14.00
N SER A 178 -6.29 0.26 14.14
CA SER A 178 -7.25 1.00 13.31
C SER A 178 -6.88 1.05 11.83
N ARG A 179 -5.61 0.81 11.50
CA ARG A 179 -5.07 0.85 10.14
C ARG A 179 -4.96 -0.53 9.49
N VAL A 180 -4.96 -1.60 10.29
CA VAL A 180 -4.80 -2.99 9.80
C VAL A 180 -6.03 -3.43 9.03
N ARG A 181 -5.86 -3.77 7.75
CA ARG A 181 -6.88 -4.38 6.89
C ARG A 181 -7.04 -5.88 7.17
N GLY A 182 -5.93 -6.60 7.23
CA GLY A 182 -5.91 -8.05 7.46
C GLY A 182 -4.49 -8.58 7.67
N ILE A 183 -4.41 -9.84 8.10
CA ILE A 183 -3.14 -10.54 8.36
C ILE A 183 -2.84 -11.47 7.18
N VAL A 184 -1.62 -11.42 6.65
CA VAL A 184 -1.18 -12.30 5.57
C VAL A 184 -1.06 -13.72 6.10
N PHE A 185 -1.76 -14.67 5.48
CA PHE A 185 -1.64 -16.10 5.84
C PHE A 185 -1.10 -16.98 4.72
N TRP A 186 -0.93 -16.43 3.52
CA TRP A 186 -0.32 -17.13 2.39
C TRP A 186 0.27 -16.15 1.40
N ILE A 187 1.38 -16.53 0.79
CA ILE A 187 2.09 -15.78 -0.26
C ILE A 187 2.23 -16.66 -1.49
N ASN A 188 1.97 -16.08 -2.65
CA ASN A 188 2.23 -16.75 -3.91
C ASN A 188 3.75 -16.94 -4.08
N PRO A 189 4.22 -18.18 -4.32
CA PRO A 189 5.64 -18.44 -4.53
C PRO A 189 6.20 -17.76 -5.79
N ASP A 190 5.34 -17.33 -6.73
CA ASP A 190 5.74 -16.51 -7.87
C ASP A 190 5.98 -15.04 -7.43
N PRO A 191 7.24 -14.57 -7.41
CA PRO A 191 7.55 -13.19 -7.00
C PRO A 191 7.03 -12.13 -7.98
N ASP A 192 6.63 -12.54 -9.18
CA ASP A 192 6.09 -11.68 -10.24
C ASP A 192 4.57 -11.75 -10.36
N ALA A 193 3.91 -12.45 -9.42
CA ALA A 193 2.46 -12.50 -9.34
C ALA A 193 1.85 -11.08 -9.38
N VAL A 194 0.88 -10.93 -10.27
CA VAL A 194 0.13 -9.68 -10.43
C VAL A 194 -0.69 -9.38 -9.18
N GLU A 195 -1.03 -8.10 -9.00
CA GLU A 195 -1.93 -7.67 -7.92
C GLU A 195 -3.24 -8.47 -7.93
N GLY A 196 -3.74 -8.80 -6.74
CA GLY A 196 -4.88 -9.71 -6.52
C GLY A 196 -4.51 -11.19 -6.53
N ASN A 197 -3.28 -11.56 -6.89
CA ASN A 197 -2.77 -12.93 -6.91
C ASN A 197 -1.45 -13.10 -6.13
N ARG A 198 -1.00 -12.09 -5.37
CA ARG A 198 0.27 -12.13 -4.62
C ARG A 198 0.18 -12.87 -3.31
N GLY A 199 -1.01 -12.96 -2.73
CA GLY A 199 -1.23 -13.65 -1.48
C GLY A 199 -2.67 -13.55 -0.99
N TRP A 200 -2.90 -14.05 0.22
CA TRP A 200 -4.19 -13.96 0.88
C TRP A 200 -4.07 -13.34 2.27
N LEU A 201 -5.12 -12.59 2.62
CA LEU A 201 -5.31 -11.99 3.94
C LEU A 201 -6.49 -12.64 4.63
N VAL A 202 -6.37 -12.87 5.94
CA VAL A 202 -7.49 -13.15 6.82
C VAL A 202 -7.91 -11.85 7.49
N SER A 203 -9.22 -11.64 7.64
CA SER A 203 -9.74 -10.47 8.33
C SER A 203 -9.28 -10.46 9.79
N LYS A 204 -9.05 -9.26 10.33
CA LYS A 204 -8.68 -9.12 11.75
C LYS A 204 -9.87 -9.37 12.69
N TYR A 205 -11.10 -9.20 12.19
CA TYR A 205 -12.33 -9.55 12.89
C TYR A 205 -13.10 -10.64 12.12
N PRO A 206 -13.48 -11.74 12.77
CA PRO A 206 -14.41 -12.71 12.21
C PRO A 206 -15.80 -12.07 12.13
N ILE A 207 -16.70 -12.71 11.40
CA ILE A 207 -18.12 -12.36 11.48
C ILE A 207 -18.79 -13.32 12.45
N VAL A 208 -19.30 -12.80 13.56
CA VAL A 208 -19.88 -13.59 14.66
C VAL A 208 -21.41 -13.63 14.57
N ASN A 209 -22.02 -14.67 15.14
CA ASN A 209 -23.49 -14.83 15.26
C ASN A 209 -24.27 -14.93 13.94
N MET A 210 -23.67 -15.49 12.88
CA MET A 210 -24.20 -15.34 11.52
C MET A 210 -25.05 -16.50 10.99
N GLY A 211 -25.63 -17.33 11.88
CA GLY A 211 -26.63 -18.32 11.47
C GLY A 211 -26.04 -19.49 10.68
N LYS A 212 -26.68 -19.86 9.58
CA LYS A 212 -26.41 -21.11 8.83
C LYS A 212 -25.57 -20.87 7.58
N TRP A 213 -24.86 -21.90 7.13
CA TRP A 213 -24.13 -21.84 5.85
C TRP A 213 -25.07 -21.55 4.67
N ALA A 214 -26.15 -22.32 4.57
CA ALA A 214 -27.27 -22.07 3.65
C ALA A 214 -28.61 -22.11 4.38
N GLY A 215 -29.57 -21.34 3.85
CA GLY A 215 -30.96 -21.46 4.24
C GLY A 215 -31.57 -22.79 3.79
N THR A 216 -32.77 -23.10 4.26
CA THR A 216 -33.50 -24.33 3.88
C THR A 216 -33.63 -24.49 2.36
N ASP A 217 -33.87 -23.38 1.65
CA ASP A 217 -34.03 -23.34 0.18
C ASP A 217 -32.69 -23.13 -0.58
N GLY A 218 -31.56 -23.14 0.15
CA GLY A 218 -30.22 -22.97 -0.42
C GLY A 218 -29.36 -24.22 -0.36
N ALA A 219 -29.85 -25.33 0.21
CA ALA A 219 -29.06 -26.55 0.38
C ALA A 219 -28.61 -27.14 -0.98
N ASP A 220 -29.47 -27.06 -2.00
CA ASP A 220 -29.22 -27.53 -3.36
C ASP A 220 -28.21 -26.68 -4.15
N ILE A 221 -27.83 -25.48 -3.65
CA ILE A 221 -26.91 -24.58 -4.34
C ILE A 221 -25.53 -25.23 -4.41
N GLN A 222 -25.10 -25.49 -5.64
CA GLN A 222 -23.74 -25.86 -5.97
C GLN A 222 -22.91 -24.60 -6.13
N VAL A 223 -22.02 -24.39 -5.16
CA VAL A 223 -21.15 -23.21 -5.07
C VAL A 223 -19.85 -23.44 -5.87
N THR A 224 -19.42 -24.69 -5.96
CA THR A 224 -18.22 -25.13 -6.67
C THR A 224 -18.58 -25.57 -8.09
N ASP A 225 -17.57 -25.75 -8.95
CA ASP A 225 -17.73 -26.38 -10.27
C ASP A 225 -17.69 -27.91 -10.21
N ALA A 226 -17.12 -28.47 -9.13
CA ALA A 226 -17.03 -29.90 -8.86
C ALA A 226 -17.51 -30.20 -7.44
N THR A 227 -18.22 -31.31 -7.28
CA THR A 227 -18.50 -31.85 -5.94
C THR A 227 -17.28 -32.62 -5.46
N PHE A 228 -16.73 -32.27 -4.29
CA PHE A 228 -15.53 -32.93 -3.77
C PHE A 228 -15.93 -34.20 -3.00
N GLU A 229 -15.67 -35.36 -3.59
CA GLU A 229 -16.01 -36.66 -3.00
C GLU A 229 -15.11 -36.94 -1.79
N THR A 230 -13.85 -36.51 -1.87
CA THR A 230 -12.85 -36.71 -0.83
C THR A 230 -12.34 -35.39 -0.26
N TRP A 231 -11.89 -35.43 0.99
CA TRP A 231 -11.26 -34.27 1.62
C TRP A 231 -9.97 -33.89 0.89
N LYS A 232 -9.27 -34.85 0.26
CA LYS A 232 -8.02 -34.62 -0.48
C LYS A 232 -8.25 -33.69 -1.68
N GLU A 233 -9.33 -33.88 -2.41
CA GLU A 233 -9.68 -32.99 -3.52
C GLU A 233 -10.03 -31.60 -3.01
N ALA A 234 -10.82 -31.53 -1.93
CA ALA A 234 -11.24 -30.26 -1.36
C ALA A 234 -10.08 -29.42 -0.80
N VAL A 235 -9.03 -30.03 -0.24
CA VAL A 235 -7.87 -29.27 0.28
C VAL A 235 -6.93 -28.73 -0.79
N GLU A 236 -7.05 -29.20 -2.03
CA GLU A 236 -6.35 -28.64 -3.19
C GLU A 236 -7.14 -27.47 -3.81
N ASP A 237 -8.41 -27.32 -3.46
CA ASP A 237 -9.25 -26.22 -3.93
C ASP A 237 -8.95 -24.91 -3.21
N THR A 238 -8.49 -23.93 -3.97
CA THR A 238 -8.19 -22.58 -3.49
C THR A 238 -9.11 -21.51 -4.12
N MET A 239 -10.25 -21.91 -4.70
CA MET A 239 -11.09 -21.06 -5.54
C MET A 239 -12.21 -20.32 -4.79
N GLY A 240 -12.01 -20.02 -3.50
CA GLY A 240 -13.05 -19.43 -2.64
C GLY A 240 -13.67 -18.14 -3.20
N TRP A 241 -12.87 -17.30 -3.85
CA TRP A 241 -13.37 -16.10 -4.53
C TRP A 241 -14.33 -16.45 -5.68
N SER A 242 -13.91 -17.34 -6.59
CA SER A 242 -14.71 -17.76 -7.74
C SER A 242 -16.03 -18.36 -7.31
N HIS A 243 -15.99 -19.20 -6.28
CA HIS A 243 -17.14 -19.80 -5.61
C HIS A 243 -18.16 -18.77 -5.13
N CYS A 244 -17.70 -17.75 -4.40
CA CYS A 244 -18.56 -16.67 -3.93
C CYS A 244 -19.13 -15.83 -5.08
N GLN A 245 -18.33 -15.52 -6.11
CA GLN A 245 -18.80 -14.77 -7.28
C GLN A 245 -19.84 -15.54 -8.09
N LYS A 246 -19.71 -16.86 -8.21
CA LYS A 246 -20.71 -17.72 -8.88
C LYS A 246 -22.07 -17.64 -8.20
N VAL A 247 -22.10 -17.72 -6.86
CA VAL A 247 -23.34 -17.59 -6.09
C VAL A 247 -23.94 -16.18 -6.24
N LYS A 248 -23.11 -15.13 -6.17
CA LYS A 248 -23.54 -13.76 -6.42
C LYS A 248 -24.15 -13.59 -7.82
N ALA A 249 -23.49 -14.08 -8.85
CA ALA A 249 -23.93 -14.00 -10.24
C ALA A 249 -25.23 -14.78 -10.51
N SER A 250 -25.48 -15.85 -9.74
CA SER A 250 -26.74 -16.62 -9.84
C SER A 250 -27.98 -15.87 -9.32
N GLY A 251 -27.81 -14.74 -8.63
CA GLY A 251 -28.90 -14.03 -7.95
C GLY A 251 -29.39 -14.74 -6.68
N ARG A 252 -28.76 -15.85 -6.28
CA ARG A 252 -29.16 -16.66 -5.12
C ARG A 252 -28.39 -16.34 -3.84
N LEU A 253 -27.77 -15.15 -3.74
CA LEU A 253 -26.92 -14.79 -2.60
C LEU A 253 -27.65 -14.87 -1.25
N GLY A 254 -28.91 -14.45 -1.20
CA GLY A 254 -29.75 -14.52 0.01
C GLY A 254 -30.04 -15.92 0.53
N TYR A 255 -29.77 -16.97 -0.26
CA TYR A 255 -29.94 -18.36 0.13
C TYR A 255 -28.67 -18.98 0.72
N VAL A 256 -27.52 -18.30 0.63
CA VAL A 256 -26.23 -18.75 1.19
C VAL A 256 -25.70 -17.67 2.14
N PRO A 257 -26.26 -17.54 3.36
CA PRO A 257 -25.92 -16.45 4.28
C PRO A 257 -24.43 -16.37 4.63
N ALA A 258 -23.69 -17.48 4.62
CA ALA A 258 -22.24 -17.47 4.82
C ALA A 258 -21.48 -16.69 3.75
N ILE A 259 -21.83 -16.91 2.48
CA ILE A 259 -21.22 -16.21 1.36
C ILE A 259 -21.66 -14.75 1.34
N GLN A 260 -22.95 -14.50 1.59
CA GLN A 260 -23.49 -13.15 1.69
C GLN A 260 -22.76 -12.35 2.77
N ALA A 261 -22.64 -12.91 3.97
CA ALA A 261 -21.95 -12.28 5.09
C ALA A 261 -20.52 -11.87 4.75
N CYS A 262 -19.72 -12.78 4.18
CA CYS A 262 -18.35 -12.46 3.80
C CYS A 262 -18.29 -11.41 2.68
N LEU A 263 -19.19 -11.45 1.69
CA LEU A 263 -19.23 -10.44 0.62
C LEU A 263 -19.73 -9.07 1.12
N GLU A 264 -20.58 -9.03 2.14
CA GLU A 264 -21.09 -7.80 2.75
C GLU A 264 -20.21 -7.28 3.90
N TYR A 265 -19.18 -8.04 4.28
CA TYR A 265 -18.21 -7.66 5.29
C TYR A 265 -17.48 -6.38 4.89
N ASP A 266 -17.45 -5.43 5.81
CA ASP A 266 -16.91 -4.08 5.61
C ASP A 266 -15.58 -3.87 6.33
N GLY A 267 -14.87 -4.93 6.73
CA GLY A 267 -13.59 -4.76 7.43
C GLY A 267 -13.69 -4.23 8.87
N GLY A 268 -14.89 -4.16 9.44
CA GLY A 268 -15.12 -3.57 10.77
C GLY A 268 -15.49 -2.08 10.71
N GLY A 269 -16.34 -1.70 9.74
CA GLY A 269 -16.89 -0.36 9.59
C GLY A 269 -16.40 0.45 8.38
N TRP A 270 -15.77 -0.19 7.39
CA TRP A 270 -15.23 0.45 6.18
C TRP A 270 -16.03 0.05 4.95
N ALA A 271 -16.99 0.90 4.58
CA ALA A 271 -17.94 0.61 3.50
C ALA A 271 -17.26 0.25 2.17
N GLU A 272 -16.07 0.80 1.89
CA GLU A 272 -15.28 0.52 0.69
C GLU A 272 -14.70 -0.90 0.63
N GLU A 273 -14.73 -1.66 1.72
CA GLU A 273 -14.28 -3.06 1.76
C GLU A 273 -15.37 -4.05 1.35
N LYS A 274 -16.64 -3.61 1.30
CA LYS A 274 -17.75 -4.47 0.87
C LYS A 274 -17.51 -5.00 -0.54
N GLY A 275 -17.68 -6.30 -0.69
CA GLY A 275 -17.49 -7.03 -1.94
C GLY A 275 -16.04 -7.47 -2.21
N LYS A 276 -15.06 -7.12 -1.36
CA LYS A 276 -13.66 -7.55 -1.50
C LYS A 276 -13.35 -8.81 -0.72
N TRP A 277 -14.14 -9.11 0.30
CA TRP A 277 -13.96 -10.26 1.17
C TRP A 277 -14.85 -11.42 0.73
N TYR A 278 -14.42 -12.64 0.99
CA TYR A 278 -15.12 -13.85 0.57
C TYR A 278 -14.92 -15.00 1.56
N LEU A 279 -15.80 -16.00 1.48
CA LEU A 279 -15.69 -17.22 2.28
C LEU A 279 -14.59 -18.10 1.66
N PRO A 280 -13.57 -18.53 2.43
CA PRO A 280 -12.45 -19.29 1.88
C PRO A 280 -12.87 -20.67 1.36
N ALA A 281 -12.17 -21.16 0.35
CA ALA A 281 -12.17 -22.59 0.00
C ALA A 281 -11.41 -23.41 1.05
N LEU A 282 -11.58 -24.74 1.05
CA LEU A 282 -10.97 -25.59 2.07
C LEU A 282 -9.44 -25.59 1.96
N GLY A 283 -8.87 -25.52 0.75
CA GLY A 283 -7.42 -25.38 0.58
C GLY A 283 -6.87 -24.06 1.11
N GLN A 284 -7.64 -22.98 1.06
CA GLN A 284 -7.25 -21.70 1.68
C GLN A 284 -7.30 -21.79 3.21
N LEU A 285 -8.33 -22.45 3.77
CA LEU A 285 -8.38 -22.74 5.20
C LEU A 285 -7.21 -23.62 5.65
N ARG A 286 -6.80 -24.61 4.85
CA ARG A 286 -5.60 -25.42 5.13
C ARG A 286 -4.36 -24.56 5.26
N CYS A 287 -4.13 -23.62 4.33
CA CYS A 287 -2.99 -22.69 4.41
C CYS A 287 -3.06 -21.83 5.67
N LEU A 288 -4.23 -21.29 5.99
CA LEU A 288 -4.44 -20.49 7.21
C LEU A 288 -4.11 -21.30 8.47
N VAL A 289 -4.60 -22.55 8.54
CA VAL A 289 -4.39 -23.48 9.66
C VAL A 289 -2.90 -23.80 9.83
N ALA A 290 -2.18 -24.04 8.72
CA ALA A 290 -0.75 -24.34 8.76
C ALA A 290 0.06 -23.20 9.41
N GLU A 291 -0.40 -21.96 9.26
CA GLU A 291 0.27 -20.75 9.75
C GLU A 291 -0.30 -20.22 11.07
N TYR A 292 -1.20 -20.96 11.72
CA TYR A 292 -1.95 -20.51 12.90
C TYR A 292 -1.06 -19.90 13.99
N ALA A 293 0.05 -20.54 14.34
CA ALA A 293 0.92 -20.08 15.41
C ALA A 293 1.53 -18.68 15.12
N LEU A 294 1.77 -18.37 13.85
CA LEU A 294 2.27 -17.07 13.43
C LEU A 294 1.15 -16.03 13.40
N LEU A 295 -0.02 -16.40 12.86
CA LEU A 295 -1.20 -15.54 12.87
C LEU A 295 -1.63 -15.14 14.29
N GLU A 296 -1.64 -16.09 15.23
CA GLU A 296 -1.95 -15.86 16.65
C GLU A 296 -0.97 -14.86 17.29
N ARG A 297 0.33 -14.92 16.95
CA ARG A 297 1.32 -13.95 17.44
C ARG A 297 1.09 -12.55 16.87
N THR A 298 0.84 -12.44 15.57
CA THR A 298 0.52 -11.16 14.94
C THR A 298 -0.75 -10.58 15.53
N TRP A 299 -1.77 -11.41 15.69
CA TRP A 299 -3.06 -10.99 16.23
C TRP A 299 -2.94 -10.48 17.67
N LYS A 300 -2.15 -11.14 18.53
CA LYS A 300 -1.89 -10.68 19.91
C LYS A 300 -1.15 -9.34 19.98
N LYS A 301 -0.39 -8.97 18.94
CA LYS A 301 0.21 -7.62 18.84
C LYS A 301 -0.82 -6.56 18.51
N ILE A 302 -1.82 -6.90 17.70
CA ILE A 302 -2.94 -6.01 17.36
C ILE A 302 -3.89 -5.88 18.56
N PHE A 303 -4.20 -7.00 19.22
CA PHE A 303 -5.24 -7.12 20.24
C PHE A 303 -4.69 -7.67 21.57
N PRO A 304 -3.77 -6.96 22.26
CA PRO A 304 -3.11 -7.48 23.45
C PRO A 304 -4.06 -7.74 24.63
N ALA A 305 -5.23 -7.10 24.66
CA ALA A 305 -6.24 -7.26 25.70
C ALA A 305 -7.10 -8.54 25.54
N TYR A 306 -7.00 -9.24 24.41
CA TYR A 306 -7.85 -10.37 24.12
C TYR A 306 -7.11 -11.71 24.22
N PRO A 307 -7.76 -12.78 24.70
CA PRO A 307 -7.07 -13.99 25.15
C PRO A 307 -6.49 -14.84 24.01
N SER A 308 -7.13 -14.88 22.83
CA SER A 308 -6.62 -15.61 21.67
C SER A 308 -7.34 -15.25 20.38
N PHE A 309 -6.64 -15.43 19.25
CA PHE A 309 -7.21 -15.36 17.91
C PHE A 309 -8.21 -16.50 17.69
N ILE A 310 -7.95 -17.66 18.29
CA ILE A 310 -8.75 -18.88 18.18
C ILE A 310 -10.18 -18.73 18.71
N ASN A 311 -10.33 -18.06 19.87
CA ASN A 311 -11.64 -17.84 20.48
C ASN A 311 -12.53 -16.95 19.62
N ILE A 312 -11.90 -16.21 18.71
CA ILE A 312 -12.53 -15.27 17.81
C ILE A 312 -12.77 -15.96 16.47
N LEU A 313 -11.80 -16.66 15.88
CA LEU A 313 -11.97 -17.40 14.63
C LEU A 313 -13.02 -18.52 14.70
N CYS A 314 -13.08 -19.25 15.82
CA CYS A 314 -14.02 -20.38 15.96
C CYS A 314 -15.33 -19.96 16.64
N CYS A 315 -15.34 -18.85 17.40
CA CYS A 315 -16.40 -18.55 18.36
C CYS A 315 -16.76 -19.83 19.17
N SER A 316 -17.92 -19.91 19.81
CA SER A 316 -18.28 -21.07 20.64
C SER A 316 -18.42 -22.42 19.90
N SER A 317 -18.29 -22.44 18.57
CA SER A 317 -18.34 -23.65 17.75
C SER A 317 -16.92 -24.12 17.40
N SER A 318 -16.66 -25.41 17.48
CA SER A 318 -15.38 -26.00 17.08
C SER A 318 -15.15 -25.97 15.57
N GLU A 319 -15.87 -25.20 14.75
CA GLU A 319 -15.94 -25.42 13.30
C GLU A 319 -15.81 -24.13 12.47
N VAL A 320 -14.99 -24.19 11.41
CA VAL A 320 -14.79 -23.13 10.42
C VAL A 320 -15.18 -23.65 9.04
N MET A 321 -16.23 -23.08 8.47
CA MET A 321 -16.79 -23.53 7.18
C MET A 321 -15.99 -23.01 5.98
N SER A 322 -15.96 -23.82 4.92
CA SER A 322 -15.43 -23.44 3.62
C SER A 322 -16.54 -23.29 2.57
N THR A 323 -16.16 -22.89 1.35
CA THR A 323 -17.02 -22.97 0.16
C THR A 323 -17.07 -24.36 -0.48
N GLY A 324 -16.19 -25.29 -0.08
CA GLY A 324 -16.09 -26.62 -0.69
C GLY A 324 -17.29 -27.49 -0.37
N THR A 325 -18.13 -27.78 -1.36
CA THR A 325 -19.31 -28.64 -1.20
C THR A 325 -18.94 -30.12 -1.38
N THR A 326 -19.49 -30.99 -0.52
CA THR A 326 -19.29 -32.45 -0.64
C THR A 326 -20.48 -33.12 -1.32
N ASP A 327 -21.67 -32.54 -1.14
CA ASP A 327 -22.92 -32.91 -1.81
C ASP A 327 -23.96 -31.77 -1.61
N THR A 328 -25.24 -32.07 -1.79
CA THR A 328 -26.34 -31.11 -1.57
C THR A 328 -26.64 -30.83 -0.09
N ARG A 329 -26.07 -31.57 0.86
CA ARG A 329 -26.36 -31.44 2.29
C ARG A 329 -25.16 -30.99 3.10
N TYR A 330 -23.94 -31.23 2.62
CA TYR A 330 -22.72 -31.05 3.40
C TYR A 330 -21.70 -30.16 2.70
N VAL A 331 -20.95 -29.44 3.53
CA VAL A 331 -19.76 -28.69 3.16
C VAL A 331 -18.56 -29.19 3.94
N TRP A 332 -17.39 -29.08 3.35
CA TRP A 332 -16.14 -29.31 4.05
C TRP A 332 -15.84 -28.14 4.99
N ALA A 333 -15.30 -28.49 6.14
CA ALA A 333 -14.90 -27.54 7.15
C ALA A 333 -13.64 -28.02 7.87
N VAL A 334 -13.03 -27.08 8.59
CA VAL A 334 -11.96 -27.39 9.54
C VAL A 334 -12.54 -27.34 10.93
N GLU A 335 -12.38 -28.44 11.66
CA GLU A 335 -12.71 -28.52 13.07
C GLU A 335 -11.47 -28.21 13.94
N TYR A 336 -11.75 -27.54 15.05
CA TYR A 336 -10.86 -27.24 16.15
C TYR A 336 -11.29 -28.02 17.40
N ALA A 337 -10.46 -28.96 17.83
CA ALA A 337 -10.58 -29.56 19.15
C ALA A 337 -9.51 -28.99 20.10
N ASN A 338 -9.97 -28.22 21.10
CA ASN A 338 -9.17 -27.78 22.24
C ASN A 338 -8.63 -29.02 23.00
N PRO A 339 -7.33 -29.12 23.32
CA PRO A 339 -6.34 -28.04 23.33
C PRO A 339 -5.37 -27.96 22.16
N LEU A 340 -5.34 -28.92 21.23
CA LEU A 340 -4.17 -29.06 20.34
C LEU A 340 -4.45 -29.62 18.93
N LYS A 341 -5.70 -29.78 18.50
CA LYS A 341 -6.00 -30.32 17.15
C LYS A 341 -6.72 -29.28 16.30
N TRP A 342 -5.97 -28.31 15.80
CA TRP A 342 -6.34 -27.59 14.58
C TRP A 342 -6.18 -28.53 13.39
N GLY A 343 -7.17 -28.58 12.49
CA GLY A 343 -7.02 -29.27 11.20
C GLY A 343 -7.71 -30.62 11.07
N THR A 344 -8.63 -30.99 11.96
CA THR A 344 -9.47 -32.17 11.68
C THR A 344 -10.48 -31.77 10.61
N LEU A 345 -10.47 -32.46 9.47
CA LEU A 345 -11.41 -32.17 8.39
C LEU A 345 -12.74 -32.85 8.68
N SER A 346 -13.81 -32.07 8.67
CA SER A 346 -15.16 -32.55 8.95
C SER A 346 -16.13 -32.17 7.83
N LYS A 347 -17.25 -32.90 7.77
CA LYS A 347 -18.40 -32.56 6.93
C LYS A 347 -19.46 -31.93 7.82
N ILE A 348 -19.85 -30.70 7.52
CA ILE A 348 -20.89 -30.00 8.28
C ILE A 348 -22.14 -29.88 7.43
N ASN A 349 -23.30 -30.13 8.04
CA ASN A 349 -24.58 -29.93 7.37
C ASN A 349 -24.76 -28.44 7.05
N LYS A 350 -25.08 -28.11 5.79
CA LYS A 350 -25.30 -26.74 5.31
C LYS A 350 -26.34 -25.96 6.14
N GLY A 351 -27.32 -26.67 6.71
CA GLY A 351 -28.37 -26.10 7.54
C GLY A 351 -28.02 -25.98 9.03
N SER A 352 -26.83 -26.42 9.46
CA SER A 352 -26.37 -26.23 10.83
C SER A 352 -25.99 -24.77 11.07
N SER A 353 -26.36 -24.26 12.24
CA SER A 353 -25.87 -22.96 12.69
C SER A 353 -24.39 -23.06 13.05
N VAL A 354 -23.63 -22.05 12.68
CA VAL A 354 -22.23 -21.88 13.11
C VAL A 354 -22.07 -20.57 13.86
N SER A 355 -21.06 -20.54 14.72
CA SER A 355 -20.83 -19.38 15.58
C SER A 355 -20.14 -18.23 14.85
N GLY A 356 -19.50 -18.47 13.70
CA GLY A 356 -18.97 -17.40 12.87
C GLY A 356 -18.37 -17.83 11.52
N TYR A 357 -17.97 -16.83 10.74
CA TYR A 357 -17.27 -16.96 9.47
C TYR A 357 -15.94 -16.21 9.51
N ILE A 358 -14.99 -16.66 8.70
CA ILE A 358 -13.66 -16.05 8.57
C ILE A 358 -13.52 -15.50 7.15
N PRO A 359 -13.81 -14.20 6.95
CA PRO A 359 -13.59 -13.56 5.66
C PRO A 359 -12.11 -13.57 5.29
N VAL A 360 -11.83 -13.90 4.05
CA VAL A 360 -10.50 -13.76 3.45
C VAL A 360 -10.58 -12.86 2.22
N THR A 361 -9.45 -12.31 1.80
CA THR A 361 -9.32 -11.55 0.55
C THR A 361 -7.96 -11.81 -0.09
N SER A 362 -7.80 -11.47 -1.37
CA SER A 362 -6.50 -11.49 -2.04
C SER A 362 -5.94 -10.07 -2.21
N PHE A 363 -4.64 -9.99 -2.46
CA PHE A 363 -3.92 -8.74 -2.71
C PHE A 363 -2.87 -8.91 -3.79
#